data_AF-A0A4R3AX89-F1
#
_entry.id   AF-A0A4R3AX89-F1
#
_cell.length_a   1.000
_cell.length_b   1.000
_cell.length_c   1.000
_cell.angle_alpha   90.00
_cell.angle_beta   90.00
_cell.angle_gamma   90.00
#
_symmetry.space_group_name_H-M   'P 1'
#
loop_
_entity.id
_entity.type
_entity.pdbx_description
1 polymer ?
#
loop_
_entity_poly.entity_id
_entity_poly.type
_entity_poly.pdbx_seq_one_letter_code
_entity_poly.pdbx_strand_id
1 'polypeptide(L)'
;MSTVHETQYLKKSIKIFRFYAIGLLVSIFTIIFFKPLKENYSFLFDILVGLPIYITLFLAPRGLYYNWKSYKAKEEPRKKRTLFFMGHLFFCTAIILLLMSVIKDLSSLNW
;
A
#
# COMPACT_ATOMS: atom_id res chain seq x y z
N MET A 1 -29.14 21.46 -10.32
CA MET A 1 -29.04 19.99 -10.15
C MET A 1 -27.60 19.62 -10.46
N SER A 2 -26.73 19.46 -9.44
CA SER A 2 -25.32 19.18 -9.70
C SER A 2 -25.21 17.77 -10.26
N THR A 3 -24.71 17.67 -11.49
CA THR A 3 -24.25 16.41 -12.09
C THR A 3 -23.41 15.68 -11.05
N VAL A 4 -23.92 14.54 -10.56
CA VAL A 4 -23.17 13.63 -9.68
C VAL A 4 -21.97 13.18 -10.50
N HIS A 5 -20.85 13.90 -10.38
CA HIS A 5 -19.61 13.49 -11.01
C HIS A 5 -19.32 12.09 -10.51
N GLU A 6 -19.37 11.13 -11.43
CA GLU A 6 -19.13 9.73 -11.15
C GLU A 6 -17.84 9.62 -10.34
N THR A 7 -17.93 9.03 -9.16
CA THR A 7 -16.82 8.92 -8.18
C THR A 7 -15.81 7.86 -8.60
N GLN A 8 -15.45 7.85 -9.87
CA GLN A 8 -14.69 6.80 -10.53
C GLN A 8 -13.27 6.73 -9.97
N TYR A 9 -12.61 7.87 -9.79
CA TYR A 9 -11.24 7.90 -9.30
C TYR A 9 -11.17 7.59 -7.80
N LEU A 10 -12.10 8.12 -7.01
CA LEU A 10 -12.22 7.84 -5.58
C LEU A 10 -12.49 6.35 -5.33
N LYS A 11 -13.48 5.76 -6.03
CA LYS A 11 -13.79 4.32 -5.90
C LYS A 11 -12.57 3.47 -6.24
N LYS A 12 -11.83 3.82 -7.29
CA LYS A 12 -10.61 3.10 -7.69
C LYS A 12 -9.50 3.21 -6.65
N SER A 13 -9.24 4.41 -6.14
CA SER A 13 -8.29 4.67 -5.05
C SER A 13 -8.64 3.84 -3.80
N ILE A 14 -9.92 3.80 -3.42
CA ILE A 14 -10.40 3.02 -2.28
C ILE A 14 -10.21 1.52 -2.50
N LYS A 15 -10.55 1.02 -3.69
CA LYS A 15 -10.38 -0.41 -4.02
C LYS A 15 -8.92 -0.82 -3.94
N ILE A 16 -8.01 0.01 -4.45
CA ILE A 16 -6.57 -0.20 -4.37
C ILE A 16 -6.12 -0.24 -2.91
N PHE A 17 -6.51 0.76 -2.10
CA PHE A 17 -6.19 0.82 -0.68
C PHE A 17 -6.59 -0.45 0.06
N ARG A 18 -7.85 -0.86 -0.10
CA ARG A 18 -8.40 -2.06 0.56
C ARG A 18 -7.66 -3.31 0.15
N PHE A 19 -7.34 -3.47 -1.13
CA PHE A 19 -6.68 -4.66 -1.64
C PHE A 19 -5.30 -4.87 -0.98
N TYR A 20 -4.43 -3.85 -1.03
CA TYR A 20 -3.11 -4.01 -0.41
C TYR A 20 -3.17 -4.01 1.12
N ALA A 21 -4.09 -3.26 1.75
CA ALA A 21 -4.23 -3.25 3.20
C ALA A 21 -4.67 -4.61 3.75
N ILE A 22 -5.62 -5.28 3.08
CA ILE A 22 -6.00 -6.65 3.42
C ILE A 22 -4.81 -7.58 3.24
N GLY A 23 -4.05 -7.47 2.14
CA GLY A 23 -2.85 -8.27 1.94
C GLY A 23 -1.80 -8.10 3.05
N LEU A 24 -1.56 -6.86 3.50
CA LEU A 24 -0.66 -6.56 4.61
C LEU A 24 -1.18 -7.15 5.93
N LEU A 25 -2.47 -7.04 6.21
CA LEU A 25 -3.08 -7.65 7.40
C LEU A 25 -2.94 -9.18 7.38
N VAL A 26 -3.14 -9.81 6.23
CA VAL A 26 -2.89 -11.25 6.05
C VAL A 26 -1.43 -11.57 6.32
N SER A 27 -0.48 -10.77 5.84
CA SER A 27 0.96 -10.98 6.10
C SER A 27 1.28 -10.90 7.60
N ILE A 28 0.75 -9.90 8.29
CA ILE A 28 0.93 -9.73 9.74
C ILE A 28 0.34 -10.93 10.48
N PHE A 29 -0.87 -11.36 10.10
CA PHE A 29 -1.49 -12.54 10.66
C PHE A 29 -0.64 -13.79 10.43
N THR A 30 -0.11 -13.98 9.23
CA THR A 30 0.80 -15.08 8.90
C THR A 30 2.05 -15.07 9.78
N ILE A 31 2.67 -13.92 9.96
CA ILE A 31 3.87 -13.81 10.81
C ILE A 31 3.58 -14.23 12.25
N ILE A 32 2.44 -13.81 12.81
CA ILE A 32 2.09 -14.03 14.22
C ILE A 32 1.70 -15.49 14.47
N PHE A 33 0.80 -16.04 13.67
CA PHE A 33 0.16 -17.34 13.96
C PHE A 33 0.90 -18.53 13.35
N PHE A 34 1.59 -18.30 12.23
CA PHE A 34 2.18 -19.37 11.43
C PHE A 34 3.70 -19.36 11.46
N LYS A 35 4.30 -18.70 12.46
CA LYS A 35 5.76 -18.73 12.69
C LYS A 35 6.37 -20.14 12.66
N PRO A 36 5.75 -21.20 13.23
CA PRO A 36 6.29 -22.56 13.16
C PRO A 36 6.34 -23.15 11.73
N LEU A 37 5.51 -22.67 10.80
CA LEU A 37 5.56 -23.10 9.40
C LEU A 37 6.82 -22.61 8.70
N LYS A 38 7.50 -21.57 9.20
CA LYS A 38 8.76 -21.09 8.63
C LYS A 38 9.84 -22.19 8.65
N GLU A 39 9.88 -23.01 9.70
CA GLU A 39 10.90 -24.05 9.86
C GLU A 39 10.75 -25.17 8.82
N ASN A 40 9.50 -25.55 8.51
CA ASN A 40 9.21 -26.63 7.58
C ASN A 40 9.00 -26.15 6.12
N TYR A 41 8.58 -24.90 5.94
CA TYR A 41 8.17 -24.34 4.65
C TYR A 41 8.65 -22.89 4.47
N SER A 42 9.93 -22.62 4.71
CA SER A 42 10.49 -21.25 4.68
C SER A 42 10.14 -20.51 3.39
N PHE A 43 10.30 -21.14 2.22
CA PHE A 43 10.06 -20.48 0.94
C PHE A 43 8.59 -20.03 0.77
N LEU A 44 7.63 -20.90 1.11
CA LEU A 44 6.21 -20.56 1.04
C LEU A 44 5.84 -19.46 2.05
N PHE A 45 6.43 -19.53 3.24
CA PHE A 45 6.24 -18.52 4.27
C PHE A 45 6.77 -17.15 3.83
N ASP A 46 7.97 -17.12 3.26
CA ASP A 46 8.61 -15.89 2.77
C ASP A 46 7.85 -15.28 1.59
N ILE A 47 7.28 -16.09 0.69
CA ILE A 47 6.38 -15.60 -0.36
C ILE A 47 5.09 -15.03 0.23
N LEU A 48 4.45 -15.76 1.16
CA LEU A 48 3.16 -15.38 1.71
C LEU A 48 3.25 -14.05 2.48
N VAL A 49 4.37 -13.81 3.14
CA VAL A 49 4.66 -12.57 3.88
C VAL A 49 5.22 -11.47 2.97
N GLY A 50 6.12 -11.82 2.05
CA GLY A 50 6.81 -10.85 1.21
C GLY A 50 5.97 -10.32 0.06
N LEU A 51 5.14 -11.16 -0.56
CA LEU A 51 4.34 -10.80 -1.73
C LEU A 51 3.42 -9.58 -1.46
N PRO A 52 2.68 -9.50 -0.33
CA PRO A 52 1.84 -8.33 -0.07
C PRO A 52 2.62 -7.04 0.16
N ILE A 53 3.87 -7.12 0.64
CA ILE A 53 4.77 -5.96 0.74
C ILE A 53 5.12 -5.46 -0.66
N TYR A 54 5.52 -6.36 -1.57
CA TYR A 54 5.78 -6.02 -2.97
C TYR A 54 4.55 -5.45 -3.68
N ILE A 55 3.37 -6.02 -3.44
CA ILE A 55 2.11 -5.48 -3.97
C ILE A 55 1.90 -4.04 -3.49
N THR A 56 2.16 -3.76 -2.22
CA THR A 56 2.01 -2.42 -1.62
C THR A 56 2.97 -1.42 -2.27
N LEU A 57 4.21 -1.82 -2.56
CA LEU A 57 5.23 -0.97 -3.21
C LEU A 57 4.72 -0.33 -4.51
N PHE A 58 4.00 -1.09 -5.34
CA PHE A 58 3.46 -0.59 -6.60
C PHE A 58 2.06 0.01 -6.47
N LEU A 59 1.22 -0.55 -5.60
CA LEU A 59 -0.18 -0.14 -5.51
C LEU A 59 -0.39 1.14 -4.70
N ALA A 60 0.42 1.42 -3.68
CA ALA A 60 0.27 2.66 -2.89
C ALA A 60 0.51 3.92 -3.74
N PRO A 61 1.59 4.03 -4.55
CA PRO A 61 1.77 5.17 -5.47
C PRO A 61 0.65 5.29 -6.51
N ARG A 62 0.19 4.15 -7.05
CA ARG A 62 -0.93 4.11 -8.00
C ARG A 62 -2.24 4.57 -7.35
N GLY A 63 -2.48 4.19 -6.10
CA GLY A 63 -3.62 4.62 -5.30
C GLY A 63 -3.58 6.12 -5.03
N LEU A 64 -2.40 6.65 -4.66
CA LEU A 64 -2.17 8.08 -4.48
C LEU A 64 -2.46 8.87 -5.76
N TYR A 65 -2.01 8.37 -6.92
CA TYR A 65 -2.30 8.97 -8.22
C TYR A 65 -3.79 9.08 -8.51
N TYR A 66 -4.58 8.02 -8.26
CA TYR A 66 -6.02 8.07 -8.44
C TYR A 66 -6.71 9.00 -7.43
N ASN A 67 -6.21 9.07 -6.20
CA ASN A 67 -6.74 10.00 -5.22
C ASN A 67 -6.44 11.48 -5.60
N TRP A 68 -5.25 11.74 -6.14
CA TRP A 68 -4.91 13.05 -6.68
C TRP A 68 -5.81 13.46 -7.85
N LYS A 69 -6.13 12.53 -8.75
CA LYS A 69 -7.14 12.75 -9.80
C LYS A 69 -8.52 13.05 -9.23
N SER A 70 -8.95 12.30 -8.22
CA SER A 70 -10.20 12.54 -7.50
C SER A 70 -10.25 13.94 -6.87
N TYR A 71 -9.14 14.42 -6.32
CA TYR A 71 -9.01 15.76 -5.76
C TYR A 71 -9.17 16.84 -6.84
N LYS A 72 -8.48 16.69 -7.98
CA LYS A 72 -8.62 17.60 -9.13
C LYS A 72 -10.05 17.64 -9.68
N ALA A 73 -10.71 16.49 -9.74
CA ALA A 73 -12.09 16.35 -10.18
C ALA A 73 -13.13 16.78 -9.12
N LYS A 74 -12.68 17.16 -7.91
CA LYS A 74 -13.54 17.55 -6.78
C LYS A 74 -14.63 16.51 -6.44
N GLU A 75 -14.32 15.21 -6.61
CA GLU A 75 -15.29 14.13 -6.37
C GLU A 75 -15.69 14.02 -4.88
N GLU A 76 -16.99 13.95 -4.59
CA GLU A 76 -17.52 13.74 -3.23
C GLU A 76 -17.53 12.24 -2.86
N PRO A 77 -17.49 11.87 -1.56
CA PRO A 77 -17.42 12.75 -0.40
C PRO A 77 -15.99 13.17 -0.04
N ARG A 78 -15.79 14.48 0.22
CA ARG A 78 -14.50 15.08 0.61
C ARG A 78 -13.82 14.37 1.78
N LYS A 79 -14.58 13.97 2.81
CA LYS A 79 -14.04 13.28 4.00
C LYS A 79 -13.38 11.95 3.65
N LYS A 80 -14.00 11.13 2.78
CA LYS A 80 -13.40 9.86 2.34
C LYS A 80 -12.16 10.13 1.50
N ARG A 81 -12.24 11.09 0.56
CA ARG A 81 -11.11 11.47 -0.29
C ARG A 81 -9.86 11.79 0.52
N THR A 82 -9.98 12.66 1.53
CA THR A 82 -8.87 13.02 2.43
C THR A 82 -8.34 11.81 3.21
N LEU A 83 -9.22 10.97 3.78
CA LEU A 83 -8.82 9.79 4.55
C LEU A 83 -7.96 8.83 3.72
N PHE A 84 -8.43 8.47 2.52
CA PHE A 84 -7.69 7.58 1.63
C PHE A 84 -6.44 8.25 1.04
N PHE A 85 -6.42 9.58 0.93
CA PHE A 85 -5.25 10.30 0.46
C PHE A 85 -4.14 10.20 1.49
N MET A 86 -4.45 10.50 2.76
CA MET A 86 -3.53 10.33 3.88
C MET A 86 -3.04 8.89 4.01
N GLY A 87 -3.93 7.92 3.82
CA GLY A 87 -3.56 6.50 3.83
C GLY A 87 -2.51 6.16 2.76
N HIS A 88 -2.76 6.51 1.49
CA HIS A 88 -1.78 6.26 0.43
C HIS A 88 -0.48 7.04 0.65
N LEU A 89 -0.57 8.29 1.12
CA LEU A 89 0.59 9.12 1.42
C LEU A 89 1.47 8.48 2.48
N PHE A 90 0.88 7.98 3.57
CA PHE A 90 1.59 7.26 4.63
C PHE A 90 2.39 6.08 4.07
N PHE A 91 1.76 5.22 3.27
CA PHE A 91 2.44 4.07 2.68
C PHE A 91 3.52 4.49 1.68
N CYS A 92 3.29 5.53 0.87
CA CYS A 92 4.32 6.06 -0.03
C CYS A 92 5.53 6.59 0.75
N THR A 93 5.32 7.31 1.85
CA THR A 93 6.40 7.77 2.73
C THR A 93 7.14 6.59 3.35
N ALA A 94 6.44 5.57 3.83
CA ALA A 94 7.05 4.36 4.37
C ALA A 94 7.92 3.63 3.34
N ILE A 95 7.46 3.56 2.08
CA ILE A 95 8.22 3.00 0.95
C ILE A 95 9.49 3.81 0.71
N ILE A 96 9.41 5.14 0.68
CA ILE A 96 10.57 6.02 0.49
C ILE A 96 11.58 5.81 1.62
N LEU A 97 11.13 5.75 2.88
CA LEU A 97 11.98 5.47 4.04
C LEU A 97 12.67 4.11 3.93
N LEU A 98 11.93 3.07 3.53
CA LEU A 98 12.48 1.74 3.31
C LEU A 98 13.58 1.76 2.25
N LEU A 99 13.31 2.38 1.09
CA LEU A 99 14.30 2.50 0.01
C LEU A 99 15.53 3.29 0.44
N MET A 100 15.36 4.39 1.18
CA MET A 100 16.49 5.16 1.71
C MET A 100 17.33 4.33 2.68
N SER A 101 16.70 3.51 3.54
CA SER A 101 17.42 2.59 4.43
C SER A 101 18.23 1.58 3.64
N VAL A 102 17.63 0.93 2.63
CA VAL A 102 18.32 -0.05 1.79
C VAL A 102 19.47 0.59 1.03
N ILE A 103 19.27 1.77 0.44
CA ILE A 103 20.34 2.50 -0.27
C ILE A 103 21.49 2.85 0.68
N LYS A 104 21.16 3.34 1.89
CA LYS A 104 22.16 3.66 2.91
C LYS A 104 22.98 2.43 3.29
N ASP A 105 22.32 1.30 3.55
CA ASP A 105 23.00 0.05 3.91
C ASP A 105 23.84 -0.51 2.76
N LEU A 106 23.38 -0.38 1.51
CA LEU A 106 24.18 -0.75 0.33
C LEU A 106 25.38 0.17 0.12
N SER A 107 25.24 1.46 0.42
CA SER A 107 26.35 2.42 0.31
C SER A 107 27.41 2.28 1.40
N SER A 108 27.06 1.71 2.56
CA SER A 108 28.01 1.43 3.64
C SER A 108 28.75 0.09 3.44
N LEU A 109 28.26 -0.77 2.54
CA LEU A 109 28.92 -2.01 2.12
C LEU A 109 30.11 -1.77 1.17
N ASN A 110 30.84 -0.67 1.33
CA ASN A 110 32.07 -0.39 0.59
C ASN A 110 33.04 -1.57 0.70
N TRP A 111 33.14 -2.33 -0.40
CA TRP A 111 34.34 -3.01 -0.83
C TRP A 111 35.39 -2.00 -1.29
#